data_AF-A0AAN8I403-F1
#
_entry.id   AF-A0AAN8I403-F1
#
_cell.length_a   1.000
_cell.length_b   1.000
_cell.length_c   1.000
_cell.angle_alpha   90.00
_cell.angle_beta   90.00
_cell.angle_gamma   90.00
#
_symmetry.space_group_name_H-M   'P 1'
#
loop_
_entity.id
_entity.type
_entity.pdbx_description
1 polymer ?
#
loop_
_entity_poly.entity_id
_entity_poly.type
_entity_poly.pdbx_seq_one_letter_code
_entity_poly.pdbx_strand_id
1 'polypeptide(L)'
;MSDVSATAIVEITNPTTWGRAGTAGWDKAIGAFLIVAAVPTWLHMNWIALEQYEGSITAALKAALAEGPVTFAFRHFPQFSLQALLGYAFWLLLQAVFYGYLPGTLCYGQRTPGGHLLTYTANGLLAWAITHALYIGGSFLDLVDPALIAKHWEGLLVAVNTYGFVLAILAQWKGYWAPSFSEDRKISGSILFDFWAGVELNPRFGKYWDFKFFHNGRPGIVAWTLM
;
A
#
# COMPACT_ATOMS: atom_id res chain seq x y z
N MET A 1 -8.15 8.95 -63.34
CA MET A 1 -7.35 9.98 -62.64
C MET A 1 -8.31 10.97 -62.02
N SER A 2 -8.61 10.80 -60.74
CA SER A 2 -9.22 11.83 -59.89
C SER A 2 -8.82 11.49 -58.46
N ASP A 3 -7.80 12.21 -57.99
CA ASP A 3 -7.19 12.07 -56.67
C ASP A 3 -8.23 12.28 -55.56
N VAL A 4 -8.49 11.21 -54.81
CA VAL A 4 -9.10 11.32 -53.48
C VAL A 4 -7.95 11.73 -52.54
N SER A 5 -7.82 13.03 -52.29
CA SER A 5 -6.90 13.52 -51.27
C SER A 5 -7.36 12.98 -49.92
N ALA A 6 -6.67 11.97 -49.43
CA ALA A 6 -6.80 11.49 -48.06
C ALA A 6 -6.23 12.57 -47.13
N THR A 7 -7.07 13.53 -46.77
CA THR A 7 -6.79 14.45 -45.66
C THR A 7 -6.92 13.63 -44.39
N ALA A 8 -5.85 12.93 -44.02
CA ALA A 8 -5.70 12.35 -42.69
C ALA A 8 -5.68 13.53 -41.72
N ILE A 9 -6.85 13.81 -41.12
CA ILE A 9 -6.95 14.67 -39.95
C ILE A 9 -6.12 13.97 -38.88
N VAL A 10 -4.89 14.45 -38.67
CA VAL A 10 -4.11 14.13 -37.49
C VAL A 10 -4.91 14.72 -36.33
N GLU A 11 -5.75 13.90 -35.72
CA GLU A 11 -6.40 14.24 -34.47
C GLU A 11 -5.25 14.43 -33.46
N ILE A 12 -4.90 15.70 -33.20
CA ILE A 12 -3.99 16.08 -32.13
C ILE A 12 -4.73 15.73 -30.83
N THR A 13 -4.69 14.47 -30.47
CA THR A 13 -5.12 14.01 -29.16
C THR A 13 -4.16 14.65 -28.19
N ASN A 14 -4.66 15.61 -27.41
CA ASN A 14 -3.91 16.17 -26.30
C ASN A 14 -3.34 14.99 -25.51
N PRO A 15 -2.02 14.99 -25.20
CA PRO A 15 -1.42 13.89 -24.48
C PRO A 15 -2.24 13.68 -23.20
N THR A 16 -2.79 12.49 -23.02
CA THR A 16 -3.46 12.15 -21.78
C THR A 16 -2.43 12.33 -20.67
N THR A 17 -2.77 13.11 -19.66
CA THR A 17 -1.90 13.33 -18.50
C THR A 17 -2.55 12.65 -17.31
N TRP A 18 -1.76 11.96 -16.51
CA TRP A 18 -2.21 11.41 -15.22
C TRP A 18 -1.43 12.03 -14.07
N GLY A 19 -2.06 11.98 -12.91
CA GLY A 19 -1.47 12.48 -11.69
C GLY A 19 -1.46 14.01 -11.67
N ARG A 20 -0.28 14.59 -11.52
CA ARG A 20 -0.09 15.98 -11.09
C ARG A 20 -0.08 16.93 -12.30
N ALA A 21 -0.73 18.09 -12.17
CA ALA A 21 -0.77 19.12 -13.21
C ALA A 21 0.48 20.02 -13.26
N GLY A 22 1.32 20.05 -12.21
CA GLY A 22 2.49 20.91 -12.13
C GLY A 22 3.48 20.54 -11.02
N THR A 23 4.48 21.41 -10.81
CA THR A 23 5.51 21.25 -9.77
C THR A 23 4.95 21.47 -8.37
N ALA A 24 5.55 20.82 -7.38
CA ALA A 24 5.15 20.95 -5.99
C ALA A 24 5.93 22.06 -5.28
N GLY A 25 5.22 23.13 -4.93
CA GLY A 25 5.73 24.16 -4.05
C GLY A 25 5.85 23.68 -2.60
N TRP A 26 6.38 24.57 -1.76
CA TRP A 26 6.59 24.34 -0.33
C TRP A 26 5.27 24.05 0.43
N ASP A 27 4.16 24.64 -0.02
CA ASP A 27 2.81 24.43 0.49
C ASP A 27 2.40 22.95 0.42
N LYS A 28 2.61 22.32 -0.73
CA LYS A 28 2.26 20.91 -0.98
C LYS A 28 3.22 19.97 -0.26
N ALA A 29 4.49 20.35 -0.14
CA ALA A 29 5.48 19.59 0.61
C ALA A 29 5.12 19.53 2.10
N ILE A 30 4.73 20.66 2.71
CA ILE A 30 4.26 20.73 4.10
C ILE A 30 2.99 19.89 4.26
N GLY A 31 2.02 20.02 3.35
CA GLY A 31 0.79 19.22 3.40
C GLY A 31 1.07 17.71 3.35
N ALA A 32 1.93 17.27 2.44
CA ALA A 32 2.35 15.87 2.36
C ALA A 32 3.03 15.40 3.65
N PHE A 33 3.97 16.19 4.18
CA PHE A 33 4.62 15.87 5.44
C PHE A 33 3.62 15.72 6.60
N LEU A 34 2.69 16.66 6.73
CA LEU A 34 1.66 16.62 7.76
C LEU A 34 0.79 15.36 7.63
N ILE A 35 0.39 14.96 6.42
CA ILE A 35 -0.38 13.72 6.22
C ILE A 35 0.44 12.49 6.60
N VAL A 36 1.69 12.41 6.11
CA VAL A 36 2.59 11.27 6.38
C VAL A 36 2.87 11.10 7.88
N ALA A 37 2.97 12.20 8.63
CA ALA A 37 3.17 12.16 10.08
C ALA A 37 1.86 11.92 10.85
N ALA A 38 0.76 12.59 10.46
CA ALA A 38 -0.49 12.57 11.20
C ALA A 38 -1.22 11.24 11.10
N VAL A 39 -1.21 10.57 9.94
CA VAL A 39 -1.98 9.33 9.74
C VAL A 39 -1.48 8.19 10.64
N PRO A 40 -0.17 7.86 10.69
CA PRO A 40 0.32 6.87 11.64
C PRO A 40 0.08 7.33 13.08
N THR A 41 0.32 8.60 13.41
CA THR A 41 0.10 9.11 14.79
C THR A 41 -1.35 8.92 15.23
N TRP A 42 -2.30 9.22 14.35
CA TRP A 42 -3.72 9.02 14.61
C TRP A 42 -4.06 7.54 14.78
N LEU A 43 -3.50 6.67 13.93
CA LEU A 43 -3.68 5.22 14.03
C LEU A 43 -3.16 4.66 15.37
N HIS A 44 -2.00 5.13 15.85
CA HIS A 44 -1.48 4.77 17.18
C HIS A 44 -2.41 5.28 18.30
N MET A 45 -2.93 6.52 18.19
CA MET A 45 -3.89 7.06 19.16
C MET A 45 -5.18 6.22 19.21
N ASN A 46 -5.69 5.75 18.07
CA ASN A 46 -6.87 4.87 18.03
C ASN A 46 -6.57 3.53 18.70
N TRP A 47 -5.40 2.94 18.44
CA TRP A 47 -5.00 1.70 19.10
C TRP A 47 -4.87 1.87 20.61
N ILE A 48 -4.20 2.92 21.09
CA ILE A 48 -4.10 3.23 22.54
C ILE A 48 -5.48 3.40 23.15
N ALA A 49 -6.38 4.11 22.47
CA ALA A 49 -7.76 4.29 22.95
C ALA A 49 -8.48 2.95 23.11
N LEU A 50 -8.39 2.06 22.11
CA LEU A 50 -9.01 0.74 22.12
C LEU A 50 -8.43 -0.17 23.21
N GLU A 51 -7.11 -0.21 23.34
CA GLU A 51 -6.43 -1.18 24.22
C GLU A 51 -6.37 -0.72 25.69
N GLN A 52 -6.27 0.59 25.93
CA GLN A 52 -5.87 1.13 27.24
C GLN A 52 -6.88 2.12 27.85
N TYR A 53 -7.87 2.56 27.07
CA TYR A 53 -8.89 3.53 27.49
C TYR A 53 -10.31 3.07 27.15
N GLU A 54 -10.55 1.76 27.09
CA GLU A 54 -11.88 1.15 26.86
C GLU A 54 -12.57 1.68 25.58
N GLY A 55 -11.78 2.00 24.55
CA GLY A 55 -12.26 2.57 23.29
C GLY A 55 -12.53 4.08 23.31
N SER A 56 -12.29 4.79 24.42
CA SER A 56 -12.55 6.23 24.52
C SER A 56 -11.39 7.08 24.03
N ILE A 57 -11.47 7.53 22.77
CA ILE A 57 -10.49 8.48 22.19
C ILE A 57 -10.42 9.77 23.01
N THR A 58 -11.55 10.24 23.55
CA THR A 58 -11.56 11.47 24.37
C THR A 58 -10.79 11.30 25.68
N ALA A 59 -10.83 10.12 26.30
CA ALA A 59 -10.07 9.83 27.51
C ALA A 59 -8.57 9.74 27.20
N ALA A 60 -8.20 9.04 26.14
CA ALA A 60 -6.82 8.94 25.67
C ALA A 60 -6.22 10.32 25.33
N LEU A 61 -6.99 11.19 24.64
CA LEU A 61 -6.56 12.56 24.33
C LEU A 61 -6.39 13.42 25.59
N LYS A 62 -7.30 13.32 26.56
CA LYS A 62 -7.17 14.04 27.84
C LYS A 62 -5.94 13.60 28.61
N ALA A 63 -5.66 12.30 28.64
CA ALA A 63 -4.45 11.75 29.25
C ALA A 63 -3.19 12.24 28.52
N ALA A 64 -3.17 12.20 27.19
CA ALA A 64 -2.07 12.71 26.38
C ALA A 64 -1.79 14.19 26.61
N LEU A 65 -2.83 15.02 26.79
CA LEU A 65 -2.69 16.44 27.11
C LEU A 65 -2.18 16.66 28.54
N ALA A 66 -2.64 15.87 29.51
CA ALA A 66 -2.25 16.00 30.91
C ALA A 66 -0.79 15.55 31.17
N GLU A 67 -0.36 14.47 30.53
CA GLU A 67 0.99 13.89 30.69
C GLU A 67 2.04 14.54 29.78
N GLY A 68 1.59 15.27 28.76
CA GLY A 68 2.41 15.76 27.66
C GLY A 68 2.43 14.76 26.49
N PRO A 69 2.09 15.17 25.25
CA PRO A 69 1.89 14.24 24.13
C PRO A 69 3.09 13.36 23.80
N VAL A 70 4.30 13.89 23.97
CA VAL A 70 5.55 13.16 23.68
C VAL A 70 5.78 12.07 24.73
N THR A 71 5.67 12.41 26.01
CA THR A 71 5.81 11.47 27.13
C THR A 71 4.75 10.36 27.03
N PHE A 72 3.51 10.74 26.74
CA PHE A 72 2.41 9.83 26.50
C PHE A 72 2.72 8.87 25.35
N ALA A 73 3.18 9.39 24.21
CA ALA A 73 3.51 8.57 23.05
C ALA A 73 4.61 7.55 23.39
N PHE A 74 5.68 7.93 24.09
CA PHE A 74 6.74 6.99 24.48
C PHE A 74 6.27 5.92 25.47
N ARG A 75 5.41 6.28 26.42
CA ARG A 75 4.89 5.35 27.42
C ARG A 75 3.93 4.32 26.83
N HIS A 76 3.10 4.75 25.89
CA HIS A 76 2.03 3.96 25.31
C HIS A 76 2.36 3.44 23.90
N PHE A 77 3.61 3.57 23.45
CA PHE A 77 4.01 3.11 22.12
C PHE A 77 3.91 1.58 22.04
N PRO A 78 3.34 1.02 20.95
CA PRO A 78 3.27 -0.42 20.75
C PRO A 78 4.67 -1.04 20.70
N GLN A 79 4.84 -2.17 21.37
CA GLN A 79 6.11 -2.86 21.47
C GLN A 79 6.45 -3.66 20.20
N PHE A 80 7.73 -3.64 19.85
CA PHE A 80 8.24 -4.49 18.78
C PHE A 80 8.14 -5.97 19.16
N SER A 81 7.73 -6.81 18.21
CA SER A 81 7.76 -8.27 18.33
C SER A 81 8.40 -8.89 17.10
N LEU A 82 9.48 -9.65 17.31
CA LEU A 82 10.13 -10.40 16.25
C LEU A 82 9.20 -11.45 15.65
N GLN A 83 8.34 -12.07 16.47
CA GLN A 83 7.36 -13.05 16.00
C GLN A 83 6.35 -12.40 15.06
N ALA A 84 5.83 -11.22 15.41
CA ALA A 84 4.89 -10.49 14.55
C ALA A 84 5.56 -10.03 13.25
N LEU A 85 6.80 -9.56 13.31
CA LEU A 85 7.58 -9.20 12.12
C LEU A 85 7.76 -10.38 11.16
N LEU A 86 8.20 -11.53 11.68
CA LEU A 86 8.40 -12.74 10.89
C LEU A 86 7.07 -13.29 10.35
N GLY A 87 6.01 -13.26 11.16
CA GLY A 87 4.66 -13.63 10.73
C GLY A 87 4.14 -12.76 9.59
N TYR A 88 4.33 -11.44 9.68
CA TYR A 88 3.96 -10.53 8.62
C TYR A 88 4.82 -10.68 7.36
N ALA A 89 6.13 -10.95 7.50
CA ALA A 89 7.00 -11.27 6.38
C ALA A 89 6.59 -12.57 5.68
N PHE A 90 6.26 -13.60 6.44
CA PHE A 90 5.70 -14.85 5.93
C PHE A 90 4.38 -14.60 5.19
N TRP A 91 3.49 -13.80 5.77
CA TRP A 91 2.23 -13.41 5.15
C TRP A 91 2.44 -12.74 3.78
N LEU A 92 3.32 -11.75 3.70
CA LEU A 92 3.67 -11.07 2.45
C LEU A 92 4.23 -12.05 1.42
N LEU A 93 5.12 -12.96 1.84
CA LEU A 93 5.71 -13.97 0.95
C LEU A 93 4.66 -14.96 0.44
N LEU A 94 3.78 -15.45 1.32
CA LEU A 94 2.69 -16.36 0.94
C LEU A 94 1.77 -15.70 -0.09
N GLN A 95 1.33 -14.47 0.17
CA GLN A 95 0.49 -13.72 -0.76
C GLN A 95 1.22 -13.43 -2.09
N ALA A 96 2.53 -13.18 -2.04
CA ALA A 96 3.34 -13.03 -3.24
C ALA A 96 3.36 -14.35 -4.04
N VAL A 97 3.66 -15.48 -3.41
CA VAL A 97 3.61 -16.80 -4.07
C VAL A 97 2.24 -17.01 -4.75
N PHE A 98 1.15 -16.70 -4.05
CA PHE A 98 -0.18 -16.79 -4.63
C PHE A 98 -0.39 -15.86 -5.82
N TYR A 99 0.05 -14.61 -5.72
CA TYR A 99 -0.06 -13.63 -6.81
C TYR A 99 0.68 -14.10 -8.07
N GLY A 100 1.86 -14.69 -7.93
CA GLY A 100 2.70 -15.13 -9.06
C GLY A 100 2.33 -16.48 -9.67
N TYR A 101 1.91 -17.45 -8.84
CA TYR A 101 1.83 -18.84 -9.25
C TYR A 101 0.42 -19.42 -9.30
N LEU A 102 -0.58 -18.82 -8.64
CA LEU A 102 -1.94 -19.34 -8.75
C LEU A 102 -2.50 -19.09 -10.15
N PRO A 103 -3.23 -20.09 -10.71
CA PRO A 103 -3.90 -19.92 -11.99
C PRO A 103 -4.98 -18.84 -11.87
N GLY A 104 -5.23 -18.15 -12.98
CA GLY A 104 -6.27 -17.15 -13.07
C GLY A 104 -6.44 -16.66 -14.49
N THR A 105 -7.53 -15.96 -14.74
CA THR A 105 -7.83 -15.39 -16.06
C THR A 105 -6.85 -14.24 -16.34
N LEU A 106 -6.28 -14.21 -17.54
CA LEU A 106 -5.49 -13.07 -17.99
C LEU A 106 -6.43 -11.91 -18.32
N CYS A 107 -6.26 -10.80 -17.61
CA CYS A 107 -7.04 -9.58 -17.76
C CYS A 107 -6.16 -8.42 -18.21
N TYR A 108 -6.77 -7.46 -18.90
CA TYR A 108 -6.13 -6.22 -19.33
C TYR A 108 -6.55 -5.09 -18.41
N GLY A 109 -5.57 -4.30 -17.96
CA GLY A 109 -5.84 -3.04 -17.28
C GLY A 109 -6.26 -1.96 -18.26
N GLN A 110 -6.50 -0.76 -17.73
CA GLN A 110 -6.66 0.42 -18.56
C GLN A 110 -5.33 0.78 -19.23
N ARG A 111 -5.42 1.36 -20.43
CA ARG A 111 -4.25 1.88 -21.12
C ARG A 111 -3.68 3.04 -20.32
N THR A 112 -2.38 2.99 -20.03
CA THR A 112 -1.72 4.08 -19.33
C THR A 112 -1.59 5.29 -20.26
N PRO A 113 -1.35 6.49 -19.71
CA PRO A 113 -1.08 7.67 -20.53
C PRO A 113 0.17 7.57 -21.40
N GLY A 114 1.19 6.83 -20.94
CA GLY A 114 2.33 6.42 -21.77
C GLY A 114 1.99 5.44 -22.90
N GLY A 115 0.73 5.03 -23.03
CA GLY A 115 0.24 4.14 -24.09
C GLY A 115 0.36 2.65 -23.79
N HIS A 116 0.80 2.28 -22.58
CA HIS A 116 1.06 0.89 -22.20
C HIS A 116 -0.25 0.18 -21.81
N LEU A 117 -0.53 -0.97 -22.42
CA LEU A 117 -1.65 -1.84 -22.04
C LEU A 117 -1.12 -2.96 -21.14
N LEU A 118 -1.36 -2.82 -19.84
CA LEU A 118 -0.82 -3.72 -18.84
C LEU A 118 -1.68 -4.96 -18.67
N THR A 119 -1.05 -6.13 -18.50
CA THR A 119 -1.74 -7.39 -18.26
C THR A 119 -1.59 -7.84 -16.80
N TYR A 120 -2.60 -8.56 -16.31
CA TYR A 120 -2.69 -9.07 -14.94
C TYR A 120 -3.33 -10.46 -14.92
N THR A 121 -2.83 -11.35 -14.08
CA THR A 121 -3.51 -12.62 -13.78
C THR A 121 -4.51 -12.41 -12.64
N ALA A 122 -5.80 -12.53 -12.93
CA ALA A 122 -6.87 -12.38 -11.97
C ALA A 122 -7.06 -13.66 -11.14
N ASN A 123 -6.18 -13.87 -10.16
CA ASN A 123 -6.21 -15.01 -9.24
C ASN A 123 -6.58 -14.62 -7.78
N GLY A 124 -7.11 -13.41 -7.56
CA GLY A 124 -7.32 -12.87 -6.21
C GLY A 124 -8.36 -13.60 -5.38
N LEU A 125 -9.48 -13.98 -5.98
CA LEU A 125 -10.52 -14.74 -5.29
C LEU A 125 -10.04 -16.15 -4.92
N LEU A 126 -9.27 -16.79 -5.80
CA LEU A 126 -8.67 -18.09 -5.51
C LEU A 126 -7.65 -17.99 -4.37
N ALA A 127 -6.77 -16.98 -4.39
CA ALA A 127 -5.84 -16.71 -3.32
C ALA A 127 -6.55 -16.48 -1.98
N TRP A 128 -7.65 -15.70 -1.99
CA TRP A 128 -8.49 -15.48 -0.82
C TRP A 128 -9.10 -16.79 -0.30
N ALA A 129 -9.71 -17.60 -1.18
CA ALA A 129 -10.35 -18.85 -0.80
C ALA A 129 -9.37 -19.86 -0.21
N ILE A 130 -8.20 -20.03 -0.84
CA ILE A 130 -7.13 -20.90 -0.34
C ILE A 130 -6.64 -20.39 1.03
N THR A 131 -6.42 -19.08 1.17
CA THR A 131 -5.97 -18.50 2.44
C THR A 131 -6.96 -18.79 3.57
N HIS A 132 -8.26 -18.61 3.34
CA HIS A 132 -9.29 -18.85 4.36
C HIS A 132 -9.46 -20.34 4.65
N ALA A 133 -9.41 -21.20 3.63
CA ALA A 133 -9.45 -22.64 3.82
C ALA A 133 -8.26 -23.14 4.65
N LEU A 134 -7.06 -22.61 4.41
CA LEU A 134 -5.86 -22.92 5.20
C LEU A 134 -5.97 -22.40 6.64
N TYR A 135 -6.45 -21.17 6.83
CA TYR A 135 -6.63 -20.60 8.16
C TYR A 135 -7.68 -21.37 8.98
N ILE A 136 -8.89 -21.54 8.43
CA ILE A 136 -9.99 -22.26 9.08
C ILE A 136 -9.63 -23.72 9.32
N GLY A 137 -9.09 -24.40 8.31
CA GLY A 137 -8.65 -25.79 8.44
C GLY A 137 -7.52 -25.95 9.44
N GLY A 138 -6.55 -25.04 9.44
CA GLY A 138 -5.48 -25.00 10.44
C GLY A 138 -6.02 -24.81 11.86
N SER A 139 -7.03 -23.96 12.04
CA SER A 139 -7.69 -23.76 13.34
C SER A 139 -8.48 -24.98 13.81
N PHE A 140 -9.19 -25.68 12.91
CA PHE A 140 -9.88 -26.93 13.26
C PHE A 140 -8.94 -28.08 13.62
N LEU A 141 -7.71 -28.03 13.13
CA LEU A 141 -6.66 -29.02 13.41
C LEU A 141 -5.74 -28.61 14.56
N ASP A 142 -6.07 -27.53 15.29
CA ASP A 142 -5.26 -26.94 16.37
C ASP A 142 -3.82 -26.55 15.96
N LEU A 143 -3.58 -26.35 14.65
CA LEU A 143 -2.28 -25.91 14.11
C LEU A 143 -2.13 -24.39 14.11
N VAL A 144 -3.26 -23.68 14.05
CA VAL A 144 -3.32 -22.21 14.04
C VAL A 144 -4.28 -21.78 15.13
N ASP A 145 -3.85 -20.87 15.99
CA ASP A 145 -4.74 -20.26 16.96
C ASP A 145 -5.72 -19.32 16.23
N PRO A 146 -7.06 -19.50 16.36
CA PRO A 146 -8.02 -18.60 15.72
C PRO A 146 -7.92 -17.15 16.22
N ALA A 147 -7.27 -16.90 17.37
CA ALA A 147 -6.98 -15.58 17.91
C ALA A 147 -5.54 -15.10 17.62
N LEU A 148 -4.78 -15.80 16.77
CA LEU A 148 -3.37 -15.51 16.47
C LEU A 148 -3.14 -14.02 16.14
N ILE A 149 -3.95 -13.46 15.26
CA ILE A 149 -3.79 -12.05 14.82
C ILE A 149 -4.05 -11.09 15.98
N ALA A 150 -5.13 -11.31 16.74
CA ALA A 150 -5.48 -10.47 17.88
C ALA A 150 -4.40 -10.52 18.98
N LYS A 151 -3.87 -11.71 19.29
CA LYS A 151 -2.81 -11.90 20.29
C LYS A 151 -1.49 -11.21 19.93
N HIS A 152 -1.23 -11.01 18.64
CA HIS A 152 -0.02 -10.36 18.14
C HIS A 152 -0.27 -8.96 17.57
N TRP A 153 -1.45 -8.38 17.81
CA TRP A 153 -1.90 -7.13 17.17
C TRP A 153 -0.93 -5.97 17.39
N GLU A 154 -0.45 -5.78 18.63
CA GLU A 154 0.51 -4.74 18.99
C GLU A 154 1.80 -4.81 18.14
N GLY A 155 2.40 -6.00 18.07
CA GLY A 155 3.60 -6.22 17.28
C GLY A 155 3.36 -6.10 15.77
N LEU A 156 2.18 -6.51 15.30
CA LEU A 156 1.77 -6.38 13.90
C LEU A 156 1.61 -4.91 13.52
N LEU A 157 1.08 -4.06 14.43
CA LEU A 157 0.96 -2.62 14.22
C LEU A 157 2.33 -2.00 13.88
N VAL A 158 3.36 -2.35 14.66
CA VAL A 158 4.73 -1.89 14.43
C VAL A 158 5.29 -2.44 13.11
N ALA A 159 5.14 -3.74 12.87
CA ALA A 159 5.69 -4.40 11.68
C ALA A 159 5.08 -3.85 10.38
N VAL A 160 3.75 -3.70 10.32
CA VAL A 160 3.03 -3.21 9.13
C VAL A 160 3.34 -1.74 8.87
N ASN A 161 3.38 -0.88 9.89
CA ASN A 161 3.74 0.52 9.72
C ASN A 161 5.19 0.67 9.21
N THR A 162 6.13 -0.06 9.83
CA THR A 162 7.54 -0.04 9.42
C THR A 162 7.68 -0.51 7.98
N TYR A 163 7.03 -1.61 7.62
CA TYR A 163 7.00 -2.11 6.25
C TYR A 163 6.42 -1.09 5.26
N GLY A 164 5.32 -0.41 5.61
CA GLY A 164 4.71 0.63 4.76
C GLY A 164 5.67 1.76 4.42
N PHE A 165 6.42 2.26 5.42
CA PHE A 165 7.46 3.27 5.20
C PHE A 165 8.60 2.74 4.33
N VAL A 166 9.12 1.54 4.62
CA VAL A 166 10.18 0.92 3.82
C VAL A 166 9.73 0.74 2.37
N LEU A 167 8.52 0.24 2.15
CA LEU A 167 7.94 0.06 0.82
C LEU A 167 7.82 1.40 0.08
N ALA A 168 7.34 2.45 0.73
CA ALA A 168 7.23 3.78 0.12
C ALA A 168 8.59 4.36 -0.24
N ILE A 169 9.61 4.21 0.62
CA ILE A 169 11.00 4.62 0.34
C ILE A 169 11.52 3.87 -0.89
N LEU A 170 11.36 2.54 -0.93
CA LEU A 170 11.81 1.72 -2.05
C LEU A 170 11.06 2.04 -3.36
N ALA A 171 9.75 2.30 -3.28
CA ALA A 171 8.94 2.71 -4.43
C ALA A 171 9.36 4.08 -4.97
N GLN A 172 9.67 5.03 -4.08
CA GLN A 172 10.22 6.33 -4.48
C GLN A 172 11.60 6.16 -5.11
N TRP A 173 12.51 5.42 -4.46
CA TRP A 173 13.84 5.12 -4.98
C TRP A 173 13.74 4.54 -6.40
N LYS A 174 12.94 3.49 -6.56
CA LYS A 174 12.72 2.85 -7.85
C LYS A 174 12.16 3.84 -8.87
N GLY A 175 11.17 4.65 -8.52
CA GLY A 175 10.57 5.60 -9.45
C GLY A 175 11.54 6.68 -9.94
N TYR A 176 12.49 7.10 -9.11
CA TYR A 176 13.50 8.08 -9.50
C TYR A 176 14.56 7.47 -10.42
N TRP A 177 15.06 6.28 -10.09
CA TRP A 177 16.28 5.75 -10.70
C TRP A 177 16.06 4.58 -11.68
N ALA A 178 14.98 3.82 -11.52
CA ALA A 178 14.67 2.65 -12.33
C ALA A 178 13.16 2.52 -12.61
N PRO A 179 12.53 3.52 -13.24
CA PRO A 179 11.11 3.45 -13.57
C PRO A 179 10.85 2.32 -14.56
N SER A 180 9.73 1.61 -14.38
CA SER A 180 9.28 0.57 -15.30
C SER A 180 8.88 1.15 -16.64
N PHE A 181 8.27 2.34 -16.64
CA PHE A 181 7.87 3.09 -17.83
C PHE A 181 8.21 4.57 -17.60
N SER A 182 9.15 5.11 -18.39
CA SER A 182 9.59 6.50 -18.28
C SER A 182 8.47 7.50 -18.55
N GLU A 183 7.54 7.13 -19.43
CA GLU A 183 6.42 7.97 -19.89
C GLU A 183 5.35 8.09 -18.80
N ASP A 184 5.22 7.07 -17.94
CA ASP A 184 4.30 7.01 -16.81
C ASP A 184 5.00 7.32 -15.47
N ARG A 185 5.99 8.22 -15.52
CA ARG A 185 6.68 8.75 -14.34
C ARG A 185 6.32 10.22 -14.12
N LYS A 186 6.10 10.60 -12.86
CA LYS A 186 5.86 12.00 -12.44
C LYS A 186 6.74 12.37 -11.25
N ILE A 187 7.63 13.34 -11.47
CA ILE A 187 8.51 13.95 -10.45
C ILE A 187 8.04 15.39 -10.25
N SER A 188 7.77 15.79 -9.02
CA SER A 188 7.19 17.11 -8.71
C SER A 188 8.23 18.18 -8.39
N GLY A 189 9.49 17.80 -8.20
CA GLY A 189 10.55 18.67 -7.69
C GLY A 189 10.59 18.73 -6.15
N SER A 190 9.66 18.08 -5.45
CA SER A 190 9.68 17.94 -3.99
C SER A 190 9.73 16.47 -3.60
N ILE A 191 10.83 16.06 -2.97
CA ILE A 191 11.03 14.68 -2.50
C ILE A 191 9.94 14.28 -1.50
N LEU A 192 9.54 15.18 -0.59
CA LEU A 192 8.49 14.90 0.39
C LEU A 192 7.12 14.70 -0.27
N PHE A 193 6.79 15.53 -1.26
CA PHE A 193 5.51 15.39 -1.97
C PHE A 193 5.49 14.17 -2.90
N ASP A 194 6.65 13.81 -3.46
CA ASP A 194 6.80 12.59 -4.27
C ASP A 194 6.76 11.32 -3.41
N PHE A 195 7.26 11.37 -2.18
CA PHE A 195 7.15 10.28 -1.21
C PHE A 195 5.69 9.98 -0.90
N TRP A 196 4.90 11.03 -0.60
CA TRP A 196 3.48 10.88 -0.25
C TRP A 196 2.61 10.39 -1.43
N ALA A 197 2.76 10.99 -2.61
CA ALA A 197 1.87 10.69 -3.74
C ALA A 197 2.41 9.66 -4.74
N GLY A 198 3.67 9.22 -4.60
CA GLY A 198 4.30 8.24 -5.49
C GLY A 198 4.75 8.81 -6.84
N VAL A 199 5.71 8.12 -7.47
CA VAL A 199 6.42 8.61 -8.66
C VAL A 199 6.00 7.87 -9.94
N GLU A 200 5.76 6.57 -9.84
CA GLU A 200 5.33 5.72 -10.94
C GLU A 200 3.84 5.39 -10.84
N LEU A 201 3.14 5.31 -11.98
CA LEU A 201 1.71 4.96 -11.99
C LEU A 201 1.48 3.51 -11.56
N ASN A 202 2.26 2.59 -12.14
CA ASN A 202 2.16 1.14 -12.00
C ASN A 202 3.58 0.56 -11.94
N PRO A 203 4.27 0.69 -10.80
CA PRO A 203 5.65 0.26 -10.68
C PRO A 203 5.75 -1.27 -10.65
N ARG A 204 6.67 -1.82 -11.45
CA ARG A 204 6.79 -3.26 -11.70
C ARG A 204 8.17 -3.83 -11.50
N PHE A 205 8.23 -5.12 -11.15
CA PHE A 205 9.39 -5.98 -11.34
C PHE A 205 9.16 -6.86 -12.57
N GLY A 206 10.00 -6.69 -13.59
CA GLY A 206 9.78 -7.34 -14.88
C GLY A 206 8.42 -6.96 -15.50
N LYS A 207 7.86 -7.87 -16.30
CA LYS A 207 6.64 -7.61 -17.07
C LYS A 207 5.35 -7.79 -16.27
N TYR A 208 5.32 -8.77 -15.37
CA TYR A 208 4.07 -9.28 -14.79
C TYR A 208 3.85 -8.89 -13.33
N TRP A 209 4.91 -8.50 -12.61
CA TRP A 209 4.80 -8.24 -11.19
C TRP A 209 4.56 -6.77 -10.90
N ASP A 210 3.32 -6.42 -10.61
CA ASP A 210 2.91 -5.05 -10.30
C ASP A 210 2.65 -4.91 -8.80
N PHE A 211 3.54 -4.20 -8.09
CA PHE A 211 3.43 -4.19 -6.64
C PHE A 211 2.29 -3.29 -6.14
N LYS A 212 1.84 -2.31 -6.94
CA LYS A 212 0.62 -1.54 -6.60
C LYS A 212 -0.59 -2.45 -6.67
N PHE A 213 -0.72 -3.24 -7.74
CA PHE A 213 -1.80 -4.20 -7.88
C PHE A 213 -1.75 -5.29 -6.79
N PHE A 214 -0.55 -5.80 -6.49
CA PHE A 214 -0.31 -6.76 -5.41
C PHE A 214 -0.80 -6.21 -4.06
N HIS A 215 -0.28 -5.06 -3.60
CA HIS A 215 -0.61 -4.52 -2.28
C HIS A 215 -2.09 -4.14 -2.14
N ASN A 216 -2.69 -3.57 -3.19
CA ASN A 216 -4.11 -3.20 -3.17
C ASN A 216 -5.03 -4.43 -3.04
N GLY A 217 -4.68 -5.54 -3.70
CA GLY A 217 -5.59 -6.68 -3.85
C GLY A 217 -5.22 -7.94 -3.06
N ARG A 218 -4.10 -7.95 -2.34
CA ARG A 218 -3.61 -9.15 -1.63
C ARG A 218 -3.41 -8.89 -0.13
N PRO A 219 -2.22 -8.44 0.35
CA PRO A 219 -1.91 -8.50 1.77
C PRO A 219 -2.84 -7.64 2.64
N GLY A 220 -3.41 -6.56 2.12
CA GLY A 220 -4.37 -5.72 2.85
C GLY A 220 -5.76 -6.34 2.92
N ILE A 221 -6.42 -6.50 1.76
CA ILE A 221 -7.82 -6.97 1.69
C ILE A 221 -7.98 -8.39 2.23
N VAL A 222 -7.05 -9.30 1.94
CA VAL A 222 -7.17 -10.69 2.43
C VAL A 222 -6.90 -10.75 3.94
N ALA A 223 -5.99 -9.92 4.47
CA ALA A 223 -5.75 -9.89 5.92
C ALA A 223 -6.93 -9.27 6.67
N TRP A 224 -7.57 -8.24 6.11
CA TRP A 224 -8.75 -7.61 6.72
C TRP A 224 -9.87 -8.63 6.97
N THR A 225 -10.11 -9.57 6.06
CA THR A 225 -11.16 -10.58 6.27
C THR A 225 -10.77 -11.73 7.21
N LEU A 226 -9.51 -11.80 7.64
CA LEU A 226 -9.03 -12.74 8.67
C LEU A 226 -9.05 -12.14 10.08
N MET A 227 -9.06 -10.81 10.18
CA MET A 227 -9.12 -10.04 11.42
C MET A 227 -10.55 -10.00 11.97
#